data_AF-A0A182HBQ6-F1
#
_entry.id   AF-A0A182HBQ6-F1
#
_cell.length_a   1.000
_cell.length_b   1.000
_cell.length_c   1.000
_cell.angle_alpha   90.00
_cell.angle_beta   90.00
_cell.angle_gamma   90.00
#
_symmetry.space_group_name_H-M   'P 1'
#
loop_
_entity.id
_entity.type
_entity.pdbx_description
1 polymer ?
#
loop_
_entity_poly.entity_id
_entity_poly.type
_entity_poly.pdbx_seq_one_letter_code
_entity_poly.pdbx_strand_id
1 'polypeptide(L)'
;MGTSTAITVQFVLARITQSHQNRTSRPSSVGQSVEMRGLTDVIKFDHQGFRSDFVLDIVELGPQGLRKSGTWNSTSGVNFTRSYGEQQKEIVEILQNKTLIVTTILSSPYCMRKDSAEKLTGNSQFEGYAIDLIHEVSKILGFNYTIRLAPDGRYGSQNKETLEWDGMIKELLEQRADLAIADLTITFDREQVVDFTMPFMNLGISVLYRKPVKQPPNLFSFLSPLSLDVWIYMATAYLGVSVLLFILAR
;
A
#
# COMPACT_ATOMS: atom_id res chain seq x y z
N MET A 1 4.91 -18.83 15.47
CA MET A 1 4.63 -17.77 16.46
C MET A 1 4.84 -16.44 15.77
N GLY A 2 3.76 -15.84 15.26
CA GLY A 2 3.82 -14.58 14.52
C GLY A 2 3.88 -13.42 15.50
N THR A 3 4.97 -12.67 15.49
CA THR A 3 5.07 -11.39 16.18
C THR A 3 4.25 -10.37 15.41
N SER A 4 3.15 -9.93 16.01
CA SER A 4 2.41 -8.74 15.60
C SER A 4 3.31 -7.53 15.91
N THR A 5 3.97 -6.99 14.90
CA THR A 5 4.71 -5.74 15.02
C THR A 5 3.84 -4.63 14.49
N ALA A 6 3.25 -3.85 15.41
CA ALA A 6 2.69 -2.55 15.08
C ALA A 6 3.84 -1.64 14.63
N ILE A 7 3.80 -1.14 13.40
CA ILE A 7 4.78 -0.16 12.93
C ILE A 7 4.16 1.22 13.06
N THR A 8 4.66 1.94 14.06
CA THR A 8 4.47 3.38 14.28
C THR A 8 5.23 4.14 13.19
N VAL A 9 4.58 5.14 12.60
CA VAL A 9 5.20 6.10 11.66
C VAL A 9 6.16 7.01 12.45
N GLN A 10 7.45 6.97 12.12
CA GLN A 10 8.40 8.02 12.46
C GLN A 10 8.94 8.67 11.18
N PHE A 11 8.73 9.97 11.05
CA PHE A 11 9.52 10.82 10.17
C PHE A 11 10.90 11.04 10.80
N VAL A 12 11.98 10.74 10.09
CA VAL A 12 13.34 11.19 10.47
C VAL A 12 13.98 11.91 9.29
N LEU A 13 14.28 13.19 9.49
CA LEU A 13 15.03 14.06 8.61
C LEU A 13 16.51 14.08 9.03
N ALA A 14 17.39 14.05 8.02
CA ALA A 14 18.80 14.47 7.98
C ALA A 14 19.84 13.80 8.91
N ARG A 15 20.89 13.23 8.30
CA ARG A 15 22.24 13.12 8.89
C ARG A 15 23.17 14.09 8.17
N ILE A 16 23.60 15.15 8.85
CA ILE A 16 24.86 15.83 8.55
C ILE A 16 25.84 15.41 9.66
N THR A 17 26.91 14.74 9.24
CA THR A 17 28.00 14.28 10.09
C THR A 17 28.85 15.48 10.51
N GLN A 18 28.85 15.83 11.80
CA GLN A 18 29.92 16.63 12.40
C GLN A 18 31.02 15.70 12.88
N SER A 19 32.26 15.92 12.44
CA SER A 19 33.44 15.29 13.02
C SER A 19 34.23 16.29 13.87
N HIS A 20 34.27 15.98 15.16
CA HIS A 20 35.37 16.18 16.12
C HIS A 20 36.01 17.57 16.31
N GLN A 21 35.77 18.12 17.51
CA GLN A 21 36.75 18.91 18.26
C GLN A 21 37.21 18.13 19.51
N ASN A 22 38.51 18.23 19.81
CA ASN A 22 39.12 18.35 21.16
C ASN A 22 40.66 18.32 20.97
N ARG A 23 41.51 19.04 21.71
CA ARG A 23 41.39 19.64 23.05
C ARG A 23 42.63 20.53 23.28
N THR A 24 42.48 21.67 23.95
CA THR A 24 43.49 22.18 24.90
C THR A 24 42.77 22.88 26.06
N SER A 25 43.26 22.62 27.27
CA SER A 25 42.64 22.94 28.55
C SER A 25 43.32 24.11 29.28
N ARG A 26 42.54 24.84 30.10
CA ARG A 26 42.85 25.65 31.32
C ARG A 26 42.51 27.15 31.18
N PRO A 27 42.31 27.89 32.30
CA PRO A 27 41.50 27.59 33.48
C PRO A 27 40.45 28.70 33.76
N SER A 28 39.55 28.38 34.68
CA SER A 28 38.44 29.15 35.25
C SER A 28 38.69 30.64 35.51
N SER A 29 37.88 31.50 34.88
CA SER A 29 37.53 32.83 35.38
C SER A 29 36.04 32.89 35.72
N VAL A 30 35.75 33.44 36.88
CA VAL A 30 34.42 33.65 37.43
C VAL A 30 33.72 34.72 36.59
N GLY A 31 33.08 34.29 35.50
CA GLY A 31 32.21 35.14 34.68
C GLY A 31 30.81 35.14 35.28
N GLN A 32 30.34 36.30 35.74
CA GLN A 32 28.93 36.50 36.04
C GLN A 32 28.11 35.98 34.86
N SER A 33 27.17 35.07 35.10
CA SER A 33 26.20 34.68 34.09
C SER A 33 25.34 35.90 33.79
N VAL A 34 25.71 36.64 32.74
CA VAL A 34 24.92 37.77 32.25
C VAL A 34 23.75 37.18 31.50
N GLU A 35 22.60 37.13 32.17
CA GLU A 35 21.32 36.87 31.56
C GLU A 35 20.68 38.22 31.25
N MET A 36 20.44 38.48 29.96
CA MET A 36 19.75 39.68 29.52
C MET A 36 18.61 39.31 28.58
N ARG A 37 17.54 40.11 28.58
CA ARG A 37 16.44 39.98 27.62
C ARG A 37 16.58 41.03 26.52
N GLY A 38 16.50 40.59 25.26
CA GLY A 38 16.57 41.46 24.08
C GLY A 38 15.50 41.12 23.04
N LEU A 39 15.68 41.60 21.80
CA LEU A 39 14.76 41.34 20.68
C LEU A 39 14.63 39.85 20.33
N THR A 40 15.68 39.08 20.60
CA THR A 40 15.74 37.63 20.38
C THR A 40 15.47 36.86 21.67
N ASP A 41 14.68 37.43 22.58
CA ASP A 41 14.39 36.89 23.92
C ASP A 41 15.65 36.79 24.81
N VAL A 42 15.73 35.75 25.66
CA VAL A 42 16.84 35.50 26.59
C VAL A 42 18.16 35.31 25.82
N ILE A 43 19.16 36.09 26.23
CA ILE A 43 20.54 36.02 25.75
C ILE A 43 21.38 35.59 26.95
N LYS A 44 21.96 34.39 26.83
CA LYS A 44 22.88 33.78 27.79
C LYS A 44 24.12 33.31 27.03
N PHE A 45 25.27 33.36 27.68
CA PHE A 45 26.54 32.90 27.11
C PHE A 45 27.10 31.74 27.93
N ASP A 46 27.74 30.79 27.26
CA ASP A 46 28.51 29.73 27.90
C ASP A 46 29.89 30.23 28.38
N HIS A 47 30.67 29.34 29.00
CA HIS A 47 32.01 29.66 29.49
C HIS A 47 33.01 30.02 28.37
N GLN A 48 32.69 29.74 27.11
CA GLN A 48 33.50 30.05 25.95
C GLN A 48 33.05 31.36 25.26
N GLY A 49 31.98 31.99 25.75
CA GLY A 49 31.41 33.22 25.19
C GLY A 49 30.46 32.99 24.02
N PHE A 50 30.04 31.76 23.74
CA PHE A 50 29.01 31.48 22.72
C PHE A 50 27.61 31.58 23.32
N ARG A 51 26.66 32.05 22.51
CA ARG A 51 25.27 32.14 22.95
C ARG A 51 24.68 30.75 23.16
N SER A 52 24.14 30.51 24.35
CA SER A 52 23.50 29.27 24.77
C SER A 52 22.04 29.49 25.16
N ASP A 53 21.28 28.40 25.32
CA ASP A 53 19.87 28.41 25.78
C ASP A 53 18.94 29.35 25.01
N PHE A 54 19.10 29.44 23.68
CA PHE A 54 18.23 30.24 22.82
C PHE A 54 17.15 29.39 22.16
N VAL A 55 16.07 30.06 21.77
CA VAL A 55 14.95 29.48 21.01
C VAL A 55 14.96 30.05 19.61
N LEU A 56 14.83 29.18 18.60
CA LEU A 56 14.65 29.56 17.20
C LEU A 56 13.22 29.33 16.78
N ASP A 57 12.65 30.30 16.07
CA ASP A 57 11.34 30.16 15.46
C ASP A 57 11.48 29.48 14.10
N ILE A 58 10.73 28.40 13.90
CA ILE A 58 10.62 27.74 12.59
C ILE A 58 9.49 28.42 11.85
N VAL A 59 9.81 29.00 10.69
CA VAL A 59 8.86 29.70 9.83
C VAL A 59 8.72 28.97 8.50
N GLU A 60 7.50 28.95 7.97
CA GLU A 60 7.15 28.29 6.73
C GLU A 60 6.41 29.27 5.83
N LEU A 61 6.66 29.18 4.53
CA LEU A 61 5.99 29.99 3.53
C LEU A 61 4.69 29.29 3.13
N GLY A 62 3.56 29.85 3.55
CA GLY A 62 2.23 29.45 3.09
C GLY A 62 1.69 30.37 2.00
N PRO A 63 0.49 30.06 1.45
CA PRO A 63 -0.17 30.89 0.45
C PRO A 63 -0.44 32.32 0.90
N GLN A 64 -0.65 32.50 2.22
CA GLN A 64 -0.94 33.79 2.86
C GLN A 64 0.33 34.50 3.38
N GLY A 65 1.52 33.95 3.13
CA GLY A 65 2.81 34.49 3.58
C GLY A 65 3.52 33.62 4.63
N LEU A 66 4.51 34.21 5.31
CA LEU A 66 5.31 33.53 6.32
C LEU A 66 4.51 33.28 7.61
N ARG A 67 4.47 32.04 8.06
CA ARG A 67 3.81 31.62 9.31
C ARG A 67 4.79 30.86 10.20
N LYS A 68 4.77 31.11 11.50
CA LYS A 68 5.51 30.30 12.49
C LYS A 68 4.88 28.90 12.59
N SER A 69 5.68 27.88 12.31
CA SER A 69 5.31 26.46 12.28
C SER A 69 5.75 25.71 13.55
N GLY A 70 6.72 26.27 14.29
CA GLY A 70 7.16 25.72 15.57
C GLY A 70 8.30 26.50 16.21
N THR A 71 8.86 25.91 17.25
CA THR A 71 10.05 26.41 17.96
C THR A 71 11.09 25.32 18.07
N TRP A 72 12.37 25.69 18.01
CA TRP A 72 13.48 24.79 18.26
C TRP A 72 14.34 25.31 19.40
N ASN A 73 14.87 24.41 20.22
CA ASN A 73 15.93 24.73 21.18
C ASN A 73 16.96 23.58 21.23
N SER A 74 18.12 23.85 21.84
CA SER A 74 19.21 22.89 21.93
C SER A 74 18.88 21.65 22.79
N THR A 75 17.97 21.79 23.77
CA THR A 75 17.69 20.74 24.77
C THR A 75 16.56 19.77 24.35
N SER A 76 15.44 20.31 23.87
CA SER A 76 14.25 19.53 23.45
C SER A 76 14.12 19.37 21.94
N GLY A 77 14.98 20.03 21.15
CA GLY A 77 14.92 19.95 19.70
C GLY A 77 13.72 20.71 19.13
N VAL A 78 13.14 20.18 18.04
CA VAL A 78 12.01 20.80 17.36
C VAL A 78 10.71 20.49 18.09
N ASN A 79 9.92 21.52 18.37
CA ASN A 79 8.55 21.44 18.84
C ASN A 79 7.63 22.13 17.84
N PHE A 80 6.87 21.34 17.07
CA PHE A 80 5.87 21.86 16.13
C PHE A 80 4.59 22.20 16.87
N THR A 81 4.04 23.39 16.60
CA THR A 81 2.79 23.84 17.23
C THR A 81 1.54 23.51 16.41
N ARG A 82 1.70 22.88 15.23
CA ARG A 82 0.58 22.50 14.36
C ARG A 82 -0.27 21.40 15.00
N SER A 83 -1.59 21.59 15.00
CA SER A 83 -2.54 20.52 15.31
C SER A 83 -2.79 19.65 14.08
N TYR A 84 -3.13 18.37 14.29
CA TYR A 84 -3.51 17.44 13.22
C TYR A 84 -4.66 18.00 12.36
N GLY A 85 -5.64 18.66 12.99
CA GLY A 85 -6.75 19.28 12.28
C GLY A 85 -6.35 20.47 11.40
N GLU A 86 -5.26 21.17 11.74
CA GLU A 86 -4.73 22.26 10.91
C GLU A 86 -3.96 21.71 9.70
N GLN A 87 -3.20 20.62 9.88
CA GLN A 87 -2.54 19.92 8.78
C GLN A 87 -3.56 19.39 7.76
N GLN A 88 -4.66 18.80 8.23
CA GLN A 88 -5.72 18.31 7.32
C GLN A 88 -6.33 19.44 6.50
N LYS A 89 -6.63 20.60 7.12
CA LYS A 89 -7.17 21.76 6.41
C LYS A 89 -6.19 22.28 5.35
N GLU A 90 -4.92 22.37 5.70
CA GLU A 90 -3.86 22.83 4.79
C GLU A 90 -3.71 21.88 3.59
N ILE A 91 -3.77 20.56 3.81
CA ILE A 91 -3.75 19.57 2.71
C ILE A 91 -4.95 19.75 1.78
N VAL A 92 -6.15 19.92 2.33
CA VAL A 92 -7.37 20.17 1.53
C VAL A 92 -7.21 21.47 0.74
N GLU A 93 -6.74 22.54 1.34
CA GLU A 93 -6.48 23.81 0.65
C GLU A 93 -5.43 23.68 -0.47
N ILE A 94 -4.38 22.87 -0.28
CA ILE A 94 -3.35 22.62 -1.29
C ILE A 94 -3.88 21.81 -2.47
N LEU A 95 -4.80 20.87 -2.22
CA LEU A 95 -5.37 19.98 -3.23
C LEU A 95 -6.57 20.59 -3.95
N GLN A 96 -7.26 21.54 -3.32
CA GLN A 96 -8.40 22.22 -3.91
C GLN A 96 -8.06 22.83 -5.27
N ASN A 97 -8.89 22.52 -6.26
CA ASN A 97 -8.74 22.96 -7.65
C ASN A 97 -7.48 22.48 -8.37
N LYS A 98 -6.68 21.58 -7.79
CA LYS A 98 -5.63 20.87 -8.54
C LYS A 98 -6.25 19.75 -9.37
N THR A 99 -5.70 19.52 -10.55
CA THR A 99 -6.10 18.39 -11.40
C THR A 99 -5.01 17.33 -11.33
N LEU A 100 -5.31 16.20 -10.71
CA LEU A 100 -4.39 15.07 -10.57
C LEU A 100 -4.52 14.10 -11.74
N ILE A 101 -3.40 13.63 -12.27
CA ILE A 101 -3.34 12.55 -13.24
C ILE A 101 -3.37 11.22 -12.50
N VAL A 102 -4.46 10.49 -12.66
CA VAL A 102 -4.67 9.20 -12.00
C VAL A 102 -4.44 8.09 -13.02
N THR A 103 -3.35 7.33 -12.85
CA THR A 103 -3.07 6.15 -13.67
C THR A 103 -3.81 4.91 -13.14
N THR A 104 -4.26 4.07 -14.06
CA THR A 104 -4.97 2.82 -13.76
C THR A 104 -4.78 1.82 -14.91
N ILE A 105 -5.28 0.60 -14.73
CA ILE A 105 -5.38 -0.41 -15.79
C ILE A 105 -6.81 -0.95 -15.88
N LEU A 106 -7.15 -1.57 -17.01
CA LEU A 106 -8.44 -2.26 -17.13
C LEU A 106 -8.40 -3.59 -16.35
N SER A 107 -9.16 -3.67 -15.27
CA SER A 107 -9.33 -4.86 -14.44
C SER A 107 -10.76 -4.91 -13.92
N SER A 108 -11.53 -5.94 -14.29
CA SER A 108 -12.89 -6.11 -13.79
C SER A 108 -12.88 -6.69 -12.37
N PRO A 109 -13.68 -6.16 -11.41
CA PRO A 109 -14.70 -5.12 -11.55
C PRO A 109 -14.22 -3.71 -11.11
N TYR A 110 -12.91 -3.46 -11.06
CA TYR A 110 -12.31 -2.24 -10.50
C TYR A 110 -12.28 -1.08 -11.48
N CYS A 111 -11.88 -1.32 -12.72
CA CYS A 111 -11.85 -0.35 -13.82
C CYS A 111 -12.20 -1.07 -15.12
N MET A 112 -13.32 -0.68 -15.70
CA MET A 112 -13.89 -1.25 -16.91
C MET A 112 -14.25 -0.12 -17.86
N ARG A 113 -14.28 -0.41 -19.16
CA ARG A 113 -14.87 0.53 -20.11
C ARG A 113 -16.38 0.46 -19.99
N LYS A 114 -17.01 1.61 -19.92
CA LYS A 114 -18.46 1.73 -19.88
C LYS A 114 -19.07 1.40 -21.23
N ASP A 115 -20.03 0.48 -21.25
CA ASP A 115 -20.82 0.19 -22.44
C ASP A 115 -21.90 1.27 -22.63
N SER A 116 -21.74 2.09 -23.66
CA SER A 116 -22.67 3.18 -24.00
C SER A 116 -22.84 3.28 -25.51
N ALA A 117 -24.08 3.56 -25.94
CA ALA A 117 -24.37 3.87 -27.34
C ALA A 117 -23.72 5.18 -27.79
N GLU A 118 -23.51 6.12 -26.85
CA GLU A 118 -22.86 7.39 -27.10
C GLU A 118 -21.35 7.30 -26.86
N LYS A 119 -20.56 8.01 -27.69
CA LYS A 119 -19.11 8.08 -27.53
C LYS A 119 -18.77 8.94 -26.32
N LEU A 120 -18.49 8.29 -25.19
CA LEU A 120 -18.02 8.94 -23.97
C LEU A 120 -16.58 9.44 -24.13
N THR A 121 -16.23 10.52 -23.43
CA THR A 121 -14.88 11.14 -23.45
C THR A 121 -14.40 11.42 -22.04
N GLY A 122 -13.08 11.41 -21.84
CA GLY A 122 -12.47 11.66 -20.53
C GLY A 122 -12.84 10.58 -19.51
N ASN A 123 -13.04 11.00 -18.25
CA ASN A 123 -13.28 10.07 -17.14
C ASN A 123 -14.57 9.24 -17.31
N SER A 124 -15.59 9.79 -17.99
CA SER A 124 -16.88 9.12 -18.19
C SER A 124 -16.78 7.83 -19.00
N GLN A 125 -15.66 7.57 -19.66
CA GLN A 125 -15.40 6.32 -20.38
C GLN A 125 -15.24 5.10 -19.47
N PHE A 126 -15.00 5.32 -18.18
CA PHE A 126 -14.63 4.28 -17.23
C PHE A 126 -15.68 4.14 -16.13
N GLU A 127 -15.86 2.90 -15.67
CA GLU A 127 -16.70 2.56 -14.51
C GLU A 127 -16.06 1.43 -13.71
N GLY A 128 -16.47 1.27 -12.45
CA GLY A 128 -16.00 0.20 -11.58
C GLY A 128 -15.62 0.70 -10.18
N TYR A 129 -15.32 -0.25 -9.31
CA TYR A 129 -15.10 0.03 -7.88
C TYR A 129 -13.99 1.06 -7.62
N ALA A 130 -12.86 0.97 -8.34
CA ALA A 130 -11.76 1.91 -8.17
C ALA A 130 -12.12 3.31 -8.72
N ILE A 131 -12.92 3.39 -9.77
CA ILE A 131 -13.38 4.65 -10.36
C ILE A 131 -14.32 5.38 -9.39
N ASP A 132 -15.23 4.65 -8.76
CA ASP A 132 -16.13 5.21 -7.74
C ASP A 132 -15.35 5.66 -6.51
N LEU A 133 -14.34 4.88 -6.09
CA LEU A 133 -13.50 5.21 -4.95
C LEU A 133 -12.74 6.54 -5.15
N ILE A 134 -12.06 6.73 -6.29
CA ILE A 134 -11.34 7.99 -6.53
C ILE A 134 -12.30 9.17 -6.63
N HIS A 135 -13.51 8.98 -7.17
CA HIS A 135 -14.54 10.01 -7.24
C HIS A 135 -15.00 10.47 -5.85
N GLU A 136 -15.22 9.54 -4.91
CA GLU A 136 -15.58 9.90 -3.54
C GLU A 136 -14.41 10.57 -2.80
N VAL A 137 -13.18 10.10 -3.00
CA VAL A 137 -11.98 10.73 -2.43
C VAL A 137 -11.80 12.15 -2.98
N SER A 138 -12.07 12.37 -4.27
CA SER A 138 -11.95 13.68 -4.90
C SER A 138 -12.99 14.67 -4.39
N LYS A 139 -14.22 14.22 -4.10
CA LYS A 139 -15.26 15.05 -3.46
C LYS A 139 -14.88 15.47 -2.04
N ILE A 140 -14.30 14.56 -1.26
CA ILE A 140 -13.91 14.84 0.13
C ILE A 140 -12.75 15.84 0.18
N LEU A 141 -11.76 15.67 -0.70
CA LEU A 141 -10.53 16.49 -0.70
C LEU A 141 -10.60 17.71 -1.64
N GLY A 142 -11.60 17.79 -2.51
CA GLY A 142 -11.83 18.93 -3.40
C GLY A 142 -10.89 19.04 -4.59
N PHE A 143 -10.20 17.97 -4.98
CA PHE A 143 -9.37 17.95 -6.19
C PHE A 143 -10.16 17.48 -7.41
N ASN A 144 -9.73 17.92 -8.59
CA ASN A 144 -10.15 17.38 -9.88
C ASN A 144 -9.17 16.28 -10.30
N TYR A 145 -9.59 15.37 -11.17
CA TYR A 145 -8.70 14.33 -11.66
C TYR A 145 -9.00 13.96 -13.10
N THR A 146 -8.00 13.39 -13.78
CA THR A 146 -8.13 12.79 -15.10
C THR A 146 -7.59 11.37 -15.07
N ILE A 147 -8.42 10.41 -15.52
CA ILE A 147 -8.04 9.02 -15.60
C ILE A 147 -7.20 8.79 -16.85
N ARG A 148 -6.07 8.10 -16.68
CA ARG A 148 -5.23 7.60 -17.78
C ARG A 148 -4.97 6.12 -17.60
N LEU A 149 -5.03 5.38 -18.70
CA LEU A 149 -4.59 4.00 -18.70
C LEU A 149 -3.07 3.94 -18.83
N ALA A 150 -2.43 3.09 -18.03
CA ALA A 150 -1.02 2.78 -18.19
C ALA A 150 -0.78 2.31 -19.64
N PRO A 151 0.17 2.93 -20.38
CA PRO A 151 0.33 2.67 -21.82
C PRO A 151 0.61 1.20 -22.17
N ASP A 152 1.30 0.49 -21.30
CA ASP A 152 1.66 -0.92 -21.44
C ASP A 152 0.64 -1.89 -20.80
N GLY A 153 -0.38 -1.36 -20.11
CA GLY A 153 -1.41 -2.13 -19.41
C GLY A 153 -0.88 -2.96 -18.23
N ARG A 154 0.28 -2.62 -17.67
CA ARG A 154 0.91 -3.39 -16.58
C ARG A 154 0.78 -2.68 -15.24
N TYR A 155 0.72 -3.48 -14.17
CA TYR A 155 0.74 -2.95 -12.80
C TYR A 155 2.07 -2.29 -12.45
N GLY A 156 3.17 -2.92 -12.86
CA GLY A 156 4.53 -2.51 -12.52
C GLY A 156 5.30 -3.62 -11.82
N SER A 157 6.37 -4.04 -12.48
CA SER A 157 7.34 -5.04 -12.04
C SER A 157 8.74 -4.56 -12.40
N GLN A 158 9.69 -4.83 -11.51
CA GLN A 158 11.08 -4.53 -11.78
C GLN A 158 11.70 -5.60 -12.68
N ASN A 159 12.35 -5.18 -13.75
CA ASN A 159 13.22 -6.05 -14.53
C ASN A 159 14.49 -6.34 -13.70
N LYS A 160 14.79 -7.62 -13.45
CA LYS A 160 15.94 -8.03 -12.62
C LYS A 160 17.30 -7.78 -13.28
N GLU A 161 17.34 -7.62 -14.59
CA GLU A 161 18.58 -7.39 -15.35
C GLU A 161 18.86 -5.90 -15.49
N THR A 162 17.86 -5.12 -15.91
CA THR A 162 18.03 -3.67 -16.13
C THR A 162 17.74 -2.83 -14.88
N LEU A 163 17.13 -3.42 -13.84
CA LEU A 163 16.61 -2.75 -12.64
C LEU A 163 15.53 -1.69 -12.90
N GLU A 164 15.03 -1.61 -14.13
CA GLU A 164 13.98 -0.67 -14.52
C GLU A 164 12.59 -1.19 -14.16
N TRP A 165 11.70 -0.27 -13.79
CA TRP A 165 10.29 -0.55 -13.54
C TRP A 165 9.46 -0.35 -14.81
N ASP A 166 8.36 -1.09 -14.93
CA ASP A 166 7.32 -0.89 -15.95
C ASP A 166 5.97 -0.48 -15.33
N GLY A 167 4.92 -0.39 -16.15
CA GLY A 167 3.55 -0.24 -15.69
C GLY A 167 3.24 1.08 -14.98
N MET A 168 2.20 1.04 -14.15
CA MET A 168 1.79 2.18 -13.31
C MET A 168 2.91 2.62 -12.37
N ILE A 169 3.72 1.69 -11.83
CA ILE A 169 4.86 2.04 -10.96
C ILE A 169 5.86 2.92 -11.72
N LYS A 170 6.18 2.59 -12.98
CA LYS A 170 7.04 3.45 -13.82
C LYS A 170 6.42 4.84 -14.03
N GLU A 171 5.11 4.91 -14.28
CA GLU A 171 4.44 6.21 -14.46
C GLU A 171 4.55 7.11 -13.22
N LEU A 172 4.47 6.54 -12.02
CA LEU A 172 4.65 7.27 -10.76
C LEU A 172 6.11 7.72 -10.57
N LEU A 173 7.08 6.83 -10.82
CA LEU A 173 8.51 7.14 -10.68
C LEU A 173 8.96 8.25 -11.63
N GLU A 174 8.43 8.25 -12.86
CA GLU A 174 8.71 9.26 -13.87
C GLU A 174 7.82 10.51 -13.73
N GLN A 175 6.97 10.59 -12.70
CA GLN A 175 6.02 11.69 -12.47
C GLN A 175 5.10 11.97 -13.68
N ARG A 176 4.81 10.92 -14.47
CA ARG A 176 3.84 10.98 -15.58
C ARG A 176 2.40 10.81 -15.09
N ALA A 177 2.23 10.32 -13.87
CA ALA A 177 1.00 10.28 -13.11
C ALA A 177 1.28 10.71 -11.67
N ASP A 178 0.29 11.36 -11.04
CA ASP A 178 0.38 11.85 -9.66
C ASP A 178 -0.07 10.79 -8.64
N LEU A 179 -0.97 9.90 -9.07
CA LEU A 179 -1.55 8.84 -8.25
C LEU A 179 -1.85 7.61 -9.11
N ALA A 180 -1.73 6.42 -8.54
CA ALA A 180 -2.24 5.19 -9.14
C ALA A 180 -3.43 4.66 -8.33
N ILE A 181 -4.51 4.26 -9.00
CA ILE A 181 -5.62 3.56 -8.36
C ILE A 181 -6.00 2.31 -9.15
N ALA A 182 -5.87 1.15 -8.50
CA ALA A 182 -6.17 -0.16 -9.07
C ALA A 182 -6.24 -1.21 -7.96
N ASP A 183 -6.53 -2.44 -8.33
CA ASP A 183 -6.29 -3.66 -7.53
C ASP A 183 -4.80 -4.02 -7.45
N LEU A 184 -3.97 -3.06 -7.06
CA LEU A 184 -2.52 -3.19 -6.97
C LEU A 184 -2.10 -3.82 -5.64
N THR A 185 -1.53 -5.02 -5.69
CA THR A 185 -0.96 -5.67 -4.49
C THR A 185 0.25 -4.91 -3.96
N ILE A 186 0.23 -4.60 -2.67
CA ILE A 186 1.37 -4.04 -1.93
C ILE A 186 2.42 -5.13 -1.74
N THR A 187 3.61 -4.96 -2.32
CA THR A 187 4.74 -5.89 -2.19
C THR A 187 5.98 -5.13 -1.74
N PHE A 188 6.90 -5.83 -1.07
CA PHE A 188 8.15 -5.24 -0.57
C PHE A 188 8.95 -4.48 -1.65
N ASP A 189 9.05 -5.03 -2.86
CA ASP A 189 9.78 -4.37 -3.95
C ASP A 189 9.12 -3.05 -4.39
N ARG A 190 7.78 -2.98 -4.36
CA ARG A 190 7.03 -1.78 -4.76
C ARG A 190 7.09 -0.71 -3.68
N GLU A 191 6.96 -1.12 -2.41
CA GLU A 191 7.01 -0.21 -1.25
C GLU A 191 8.38 0.46 -1.08
N GLN A 192 9.45 -0.12 -1.63
CA GLN A 192 10.78 0.51 -1.65
C GLN A 192 10.90 1.70 -2.62
N VAL A 193 10.00 1.81 -3.61
CA VAL A 193 10.12 2.80 -4.69
C VAL A 193 8.93 3.76 -4.76
N VAL A 194 7.78 3.38 -4.22
CA VAL A 194 6.59 4.23 -4.10
C VAL A 194 5.93 4.06 -2.74
N ASP A 195 5.31 5.14 -2.25
CA ASP A 195 4.54 5.10 -1.03
C ASP A 195 3.12 4.55 -1.27
N PHE A 196 2.62 3.76 -0.33
CA PHE A 196 1.25 3.24 -0.35
C PHE A 196 0.42 3.85 0.78
N THR A 197 -0.88 4.00 0.52
CA THR A 197 -1.85 4.26 1.59
C THR A 197 -2.11 2.98 2.39
N MET A 198 -2.89 3.10 3.47
CA MET A 198 -3.48 1.92 4.09
C MET A 198 -4.34 1.15 3.06
N PRO A 199 -4.29 -0.19 3.05
CA PRO A 199 -5.08 -0.98 2.12
C PRO A 199 -6.57 -0.77 2.38
N PHE A 200 -7.34 -0.56 1.32
CA PHE A 200 -8.79 -0.37 1.40
C PHE A 200 -9.58 -1.69 1.28
N MET A 201 -8.91 -2.80 0.93
CA MET A 201 -9.46 -4.17 0.94
C MET A 201 -8.41 -5.17 1.41
N ASN A 202 -8.86 -6.16 2.18
CA ASN A 202 -8.04 -7.31 2.56
C ASN A 202 -8.40 -8.49 1.65
N LEU A 203 -7.46 -8.89 0.80
CA LEU A 203 -7.58 -10.06 -0.07
C LEU A 203 -6.61 -11.15 0.38
N GLY A 204 -7.04 -12.40 0.27
CA GLY A 204 -6.22 -13.58 0.56
C GLY A 204 -6.09 -14.48 -0.67
N ILE A 205 -5.07 -15.34 -0.66
CA ILE A 205 -4.89 -16.36 -1.70
C ILE A 205 -6.02 -17.39 -1.56
N SER A 206 -6.73 -17.68 -2.65
CA SER A 206 -7.79 -18.68 -2.70
C SER A 206 -7.60 -19.60 -3.90
N VAL A 207 -8.00 -20.87 -3.76
CA VAL A 207 -7.92 -21.87 -4.83
C VAL A 207 -9.29 -22.03 -5.46
N LEU A 208 -9.39 -21.64 -6.73
CA LEU A 208 -10.59 -21.88 -7.53
C LEU A 208 -10.48 -23.24 -8.22
N TYR A 209 -11.44 -24.14 -7.96
CA TYR A 209 -11.54 -25.42 -8.66
C TYR A 209 -12.94 -25.61 -9.24
N ARG A 210 -13.02 -26.40 -10.31
CA ARG A 210 -14.29 -26.70 -10.97
C ARG A 210 -15.20 -27.46 -10.01
N LYS A 211 -16.43 -26.99 -9.85
CA LYS A 211 -17.46 -27.72 -9.10
C LYS A 211 -17.56 -29.16 -9.65
N PRO A 212 -17.43 -30.20 -8.81
CA PRO A 212 -17.52 -31.57 -9.27
C PRO A 212 -18.92 -31.80 -9.83
N VAL A 213 -18.98 -32.30 -11.07
CA VAL A 213 -20.24 -32.70 -11.69
C VAL A 213 -20.62 -34.05 -11.10
N LYS A 214 -21.78 -34.13 -10.43
CA LYS A 214 -22.33 -35.42 -10.00
C LYS A 214 -22.62 -36.24 -11.26
N GLN A 215 -21.94 -37.36 -11.44
CA GLN A 215 -22.26 -38.28 -12.54
C GLN A 215 -23.68 -38.82 -12.33
N PRO A 216 -24.48 -39.00 -13.40
CA PRO A 216 -25.78 -39.64 -13.28
C PRO A 216 -25.62 -41.04 -12.66
N PRO A 217 -26.59 -41.51 -11.86
CA PRO A 217 -26.51 -42.83 -11.24
C PRO A 217 -26.38 -43.90 -12.33
N ASN A 218 -25.34 -44.72 -12.25
CA ASN A 218 -25.17 -45.86 -13.16
C ASN A 218 -26.28 -46.89 -12.87
N LEU A 219 -26.99 -47.35 -13.89
CA LEU A 219 -28.06 -48.35 -13.76
C LEU A 219 -27.57 -49.66 -13.10
N PHE A 220 -26.28 -49.97 -13.24
CA PHE A 220 -25.64 -51.14 -12.66
C PHE A 220 -24.81 -50.82 -11.41
N SER A 221 -25.05 -49.68 -10.74
CA SER A 221 -24.35 -49.34 -9.49
C SER A 221 -24.58 -50.36 -8.38
N PHE A 222 -25.62 -51.18 -8.45
CA PHE A 222 -25.84 -52.29 -7.52
C PHE A 222 -24.88 -53.47 -7.74
N LEU A 223 -24.27 -53.60 -8.93
CA LEU A 223 -23.25 -54.61 -9.23
C LEU A 223 -21.85 -54.17 -8.79
N SER A 224 -21.62 -52.86 -8.61
CA SER A 224 -20.31 -52.30 -8.25
C SER A 224 -19.72 -52.73 -6.91
N PRO A 225 -20.48 -53.20 -5.89
CA PRO A 225 -19.89 -53.72 -4.67
C PRO A 225 -19.09 -55.01 -4.86
N LEU A 226 -19.28 -55.75 -5.96
CA LEU A 226 -18.58 -57.00 -6.26
C LEU A 226 -17.75 -56.85 -7.55
N SER A 227 -16.50 -57.34 -7.52
CA SER A 227 -15.64 -57.39 -8.72
C SER A 227 -16.23 -58.33 -9.78
N LEU A 228 -15.93 -58.07 -11.05
CA LEU A 228 -16.29 -58.92 -12.19
C LEU A 228 -15.81 -60.37 -12.00
N ASP A 229 -14.64 -60.56 -11.37
CA ASP A 229 -14.11 -61.90 -11.07
C ASP A 229 -15.03 -62.68 -10.13
N VAL A 230 -15.59 -62.03 -9.10
CA VAL A 230 -16.53 -62.65 -8.16
C VAL A 230 -17.81 -63.06 -8.88
N TRP A 231 -18.29 -62.24 -9.81
CA TRP A 231 -19.43 -62.58 -10.66
C TRP A 231 -19.16 -63.82 -11.53
N ILE A 232 -17.97 -63.91 -12.15
CA ILE A 232 -17.56 -65.07 -12.94
C ILE A 232 -17.44 -66.31 -12.05
N TYR A 233 -16.83 -66.21 -10.88
CA TYR A 233 -16.71 -67.33 -9.95
C TYR A 233 -18.08 -67.81 -9.47
N MET A 234 -19.00 -66.90 -9.18
CA MET A 234 -20.37 -67.26 -8.78
C MET A 234 -21.11 -67.99 -9.91
N ALA A 235 -21.00 -67.51 -11.16
CA ALA A 235 -21.59 -68.17 -12.32
C ALA A 235 -20.97 -69.57 -12.58
N THR A 236 -19.64 -69.67 -12.46
CA THR A 236 -18.90 -70.93 -12.67
C THR A 236 -19.22 -71.95 -11.57
N ALA A 237 -19.29 -71.51 -10.30
CA ALA A 237 -19.68 -72.34 -9.18
C ALA A 237 -21.13 -72.83 -9.32
N TYR A 238 -22.05 -71.97 -9.75
CA TYR A 238 -23.44 -72.35 -10.03
C TYR A 238 -23.55 -73.43 -11.11
N LEU A 239 -22.82 -73.28 -12.22
CA LEU A 239 -22.76 -74.30 -13.27
C LEU A 239 -22.13 -75.60 -12.76
N GLY A 240 -21.02 -75.52 -12.02
CA GLY A 240 -20.34 -76.69 -11.45
C GLY A 240 -21.22 -77.49 -10.50
N VAL A 241 -21.93 -76.81 -9.58
CA VAL A 241 -22.89 -77.45 -8.67
C VAL A 241 -24.05 -78.09 -9.45
N SER A 242 -24.57 -77.42 -10.47
CA SER A 242 -25.65 -77.95 -11.31
C SER A 242 -25.23 -79.23 -12.05
N VAL A 243 -24.02 -79.27 -12.61
CA VAL A 243 -23.46 -80.45 -13.26
C VAL A 243 -23.24 -81.59 -12.26
N LEU A 244 -22.69 -81.29 -11.09
CA LEU A 244 -22.48 -82.30 -10.03
C LEU A 244 -23.81 -82.93 -9.58
N LEU A 245 -24.84 -82.11 -9.36
CA LEU A 245 -26.18 -82.60 -9.01
C LEU A 245 -26.79 -83.45 -10.13
N PHE A 246 -26.59 -83.08 -11.40
CA PHE A 246 -27.07 -83.88 -12.53
C PHE A 246 -26.42 -85.27 -12.59
N ILE A 247 -25.12 -85.36 -12.33
CA ILE A 247 -24.39 -86.63 -12.29
C ILE A 247 -24.87 -87.49 -11.11
N LEU A 248 -25.10 -86.89 -9.94
CA LEU A 248 -25.55 -87.61 -8.75
C LEU A 248 -27.01 -88.10 -8.84
N ALA A 249 -27.85 -87.42 -9.63
CA ALA A 249 -29.24 -87.80 -9.83
C ALA A 249 -29.43 -88.86 -10.93
N ARG A 250 -28.37 -89.23 -11.66
CA ARG A 250 -28.35 -90.26 -12.69
C ARG A 250 -27.92 -91.60 -12.10
#